data_AF-A0AAE0STM9-F1
#
_entry.id   AF-A0AAE0STM9-F1
#
_cell.length_a   1.000
_cell.length_b   1.000
_cell.length_c   1.000
_cell.angle_alpha   90.00
_cell.angle_beta   90.00
_cell.angle_gamma   90.00
#
_symmetry.space_group_name_H-M   'P 1'
#
loop_
_entity.id
_entity.type
_entity.pdbx_description
1 polymer ?
#
loop_
_entity_poly.entity_id
_entity_poly.type
_entity_poly.pdbx_seq_one_letter_code
_entity_poly.pdbx_strand_id
1 'polypeptide(L)'
;MLPEITVTKPVALLKDGYWTYPYFDCGGGDIWMVTYTSPIFFIDRQNETPQFRGLAGIDIEMTNIDINQCDANPSSDQTDSNKMDMFRGTHKCAATTKCVAKRGLGFRTGAYDCYCEDGYYFPHGNVDPKAFNGTEVEKYFRYQKNLDQTLFMCIKCAPGCDTCNDGSPCLYKSSEILRSQIRIITITNRR
;
A
#
# COMPACT_ATOMS: atom_id res chain seq x y z
N MET A 1 16.32 28.46 40.69
CA MET A 1 17.36 28.08 39.71
C MET A 1 17.94 26.76 40.18
N LEU A 2 17.64 25.66 39.49
CA LEU A 2 18.33 24.39 39.75
C LEU A 2 19.77 24.53 39.20
N PRO A 3 20.80 24.05 39.92
CA PRO A 3 22.17 24.15 39.43
C PRO A 3 22.33 23.32 38.16
N GLU A 4 23.02 23.87 37.16
CA GLU A 4 23.50 23.10 36.01
C GLU A 4 24.48 22.05 36.52
N ILE A 5 24.05 20.79 36.48
CA ILE A 5 24.88 19.65 36.81
C ILE A 5 25.77 19.42 35.59
N THR A 6 27.01 19.89 35.61
CA THR A 6 28.03 19.50 34.62
C THR A 6 28.40 18.05 34.88
N VAL A 7 27.66 17.12 34.26
CA VAL A 7 27.95 15.69 34.29
C VAL A 7 29.16 15.43 33.38
N THR A 8 30.34 15.26 33.96
CA THR A 8 31.61 14.93 33.26
C THR A 8 31.76 13.45 32.91
N LYS A 9 30.66 12.69 32.90
CA LYS A 9 30.66 11.28 32.50
C LYS A 9 30.38 11.18 30.99
N PRO A 10 31.00 10.23 30.25
CA PRO A 10 30.62 9.98 28.87
C PRO A 10 29.17 9.50 28.87
N VAL A 11 28.26 10.35 28.42
CA VAL A 11 26.84 10.05 28.24
C VAL A 11 26.61 9.81 26.77
N ALA A 12 26.13 8.62 26.41
CA ALA A 12 25.63 8.38 25.06
C ALA A 12 24.31 9.14 24.88
N LEU A 13 24.25 10.01 23.89
CA LEU A 13 23.06 10.74 23.51
C LEU A 13 22.28 9.94 22.46
N LEU A 14 21.00 10.27 22.25
CA LEU A 14 20.15 9.62 21.26
C LEU A 14 20.74 9.64 19.82
N LYS A 15 21.57 10.64 19.52
CA LYS A 15 22.26 10.77 18.23
C LYS A 15 23.48 9.85 18.08
N ASP A 16 23.99 9.30 19.17
CA ASP A 16 25.20 8.46 19.18
C ASP A 16 24.87 6.97 18.99
N GLY A 17 23.58 6.61 18.99
CA GLY A 17 23.11 5.26 18.70
C GLY A 17 22.80 5.03 17.22
N TYR A 18 22.59 3.76 16.89
CA TYR A 18 22.39 3.28 15.53
C TYR A 18 21.05 2.55 15.41
N TRP A 19 20.28 2.90 14.39
CA TRP A 19 19.06 2.20 13.99
C TRP A 19 19.41 1.18 12.91
N THR A 20 19.00 -0.08 13.09
CA THR A 20 19.05 -1.07 12.02
C THR A 20 18.06 -0.75 10.92
N TYR A 21 18.32 -1.25 9.71
CA TYR A 21 17.25 -1.44 8.75
C TYR A 21 16.24 -2.46 9.31
N PRO A 22 14.97 -2.39 8.91
CA PRO A 22 13.97 -3.40 9.25
C PRO A 22 14.45 -4.81 8.90
N TYR A 23 14.34 -5.75 9.84
CA TYR A 23 14.72 -7.14 9.64
C TYR A 23 13.71 -8.09 10.32
N PHE A 24 13.72 -9.36 9.91
CA PHE A 24 12.85 -10.39 10.44
C PHE A 24 13.61 -11.24 11.47
N ASP A 25 13.13 -11.29 12.70
CA ASP A 25 13.75 -12.06 13.80
C ASP A 25 13.27 -13.52 13.82
N CYS A 26 13.99 -14.37 13.07
CA CYS A 26 13.75 -15.80 13.03
C CYS A 26 14.16 -16.48 14.35
N GLY A 27 13.23 -17.14 15.04
CA GLY A 27 13.55 -18.03 16.17
C GLY A 27 13.44 -17.43 17.58
N GLY A 28 13.09 -16.15 17.71
CA GLY A 28 12.61 -15.54 18.95
C GLY A 28 11.10 -15.34 18.90
N GLY A 29 10.65 -14.38 18.09
CA GLY A 29 9.24 -14.02 17.93
C GLY A 29 8.65 -14.19 16.52
N ASP A 30 9.47 -14.46 15.49
CA ASP A 30 9.06 -14.49 14.08
C ASP A 30 8.30 -13.21 13.65
N ILE A 31 8.82 -12.06 14.09
CA ILE A 31 8.26 -10.73 13.88
C ILE A 31 9.23 -9.84 13.09
N TRP A 32 8.67 -8.88 12.35
CA TRP A 32 9.43 -7.80 11.74
C TRP A 32 9.71 -6.72 12.78
N MET A 33 10.95 -6.27 12.88
CA MET A 33 11.38 -5.30 13.89
C MET A 33 12.48 -4.37 13.39
N VAL A 34 12.64 -3.26 14.10
CA VAL A 34 13.81 -2.38 14.03
C VAL A 34 14.44 -2.30 15.40
N THR A 35 15.76 -2.26 15.44
CA THR A 35 16.50 -2.19 16.69
C THR A 35 17.29 -0.91 16.75
N TYR A 36 17.11 -0.18 17.85
CA TYR A 36 17.98 0.92 18.21
C TYR A 36 19.04 0.42 19.17
N THR A 37 20.31 0.68 18.86
CA THR A 37 21.44 0.31 19.72
C THR A 37 22.21 1.54 20.15
N SER A 38 22.47 1.68 21.45
CA SER A 38 23.28 2.77 22.02
C SER A 38 24.52 2.19 22.70
N PRO A 39 25.72 2.75 22.48
CA PRO A 39 26.92 2.30 23.18
C PRO A 39 26.88 2.64 24.66
N ILE A 40 27.41 1.72 25.48
CA ILE A 40 27.67 1.93 26.90
C ILE A 40 29.18 2.12 27.07
N PHE A 41 29.55 3.27 27.63
CA PHE A 41 30.93 3.62 27.92
C PHE A 41 31.21 3.57 29.43
N PHE A 42 32.44 3.25 29.79
CA PHE A 42 32.96 3.31 31.16
C PHE A 42 34.27 4.09 31.17
N ILE A 43 34.50 4.90 32.21
CA ILE A 43 35.78 5.62 32.35
C ILE A 43 36.80 4.68 32.99
N ASP A 44 37.89 4.41 32.28
CA ASP A 44 39.05 3.76 32.88
C ASP A 44 39.67 4.68 33.95
N ARG A 45 39.77 4.21 35.19
CA ARG A 45 40.29 5.01 36.31
C ARG A 45 41.79 5.26 36.23
N GLN A 46 42.53 4.50 35.43
CA GLN A 46 43.99 4.65 35.31
C GLN A 46 44.36 5.70 34.26
N ASN A 47 43.62 5.76 33.15
CA ASN A 47 43.93 6.62 32.02
C ASN A 47 42.90 7.75 31.81
N GLU A 48 41.83 7.80 32.62
CA GLU A 48 40.70 8.75 32.51
C GLU A 48 40.04 8.78 31.12
N THR A 49 40.16 7.70 30.35
CA THR A 49 39.61 7.60 28.98
C THR A 49 38.29 6.82 28.94
N PRO A 50 37.33 7.21 28.09
CA PRO A 50 36.12 6.43 27.86
C PRO A 50 36.46 5.14 27.09
N GLN A 51 36.06 4.01 27.65
CA GLN A 51 36.22 2.67 27.09
C GLN A 51 34.85 2.09 26.73
N PHE A 52 34.73 1.55 25.52
CA PHE A 52 33.54 0.83 25.09
C PHE A 52 33.37 -0.46 25.91
N ARG A 53 32.16 -0.70 26.44
CA ARG A 53 31.86 -1.89 27.26
C ARG A 53 30.76 -2.77 26.66
N GLY A 54 29.93 -2.23 25.79
CA GLY A 54 28.83 -2.97 25.17
C GLY A 54 27.79 -2.06 24.54
N LEU A 55 26.68 -2.66 24.16
CA LEU A 55 25.54 -1.99 23.54
C LEU A 55 24.29 -2.23 24.40
N ALA A 56 23.50 -1.19 24.63
CA ALA A 56 22.11 -1.32 25.04
C ALA A 56 21.24 -1.30 23.78
N GLY A 57 20.45 -2.36 23.56
CA GLY A 57 19.51 -2.46 22.45
C GLY A 57 18.07 -2.32 22.92
N ILE A 58 17.23 -1.64 22.13
CA ILE A 58 15.77 -1.72 22.25
C ILE A 58 15.22 -2.19 20.92
N ASP A 59 14.40 -3.23 21.02
CA ASP A 59 13.73 -3.90 19.94
C ASP A 59 12.30 -3.36 19.80
N ILE A 60 11.99 -2.80 18.63
CA ILE A 60 10.67 -2.26 18.33
C ILE A 60 10.01 -3.14 17.29
N GLU A 61 8.98 -3.87 17.73
CA GLU A 61 8.11 -4.63 16.86
C GLU A 61 7.37 -3.69 15.89
N MET A 62 7.44 -4.00 14.60
CA MET A 62 6.83 -3.17 13.56
C MET A 62 5.34 -3.46 13.34
N THR A 63 4.74 -4.40 14.06
CA THR A 63 3.37 -4.90 13.83
C THR A 63 2.30 -3.80 13.76
N ASN A 64 2.49 -2.66 14.40
CA ASN A 64 1.54 -1.52 14.35
C ASN A 64 1.90 -0.41 13.35
N ILE A 65 2.97 -0.59 12.56
CA ILE A 65 3.38 0.36 11.53
C ILE A 65 2.78 -0.08 10.20
N ASP A 66 1.88 0.73 9.66
CA ASP A 66 1.29 0.48 8.34
C ASP A 66 2.34 0.57 7.23
N ILE A 67 2.29 -0.37 6.30
CA ILE A 67 3.07 -0.31 5.05
C ILE A 67 2.17 0.08 3.88
N ASN A 68 2.74 0.82 2.92
CA ASN A 68 2.04 1.16 1.69
C ASN A 68 2.60 0.37 0.51
N GLN A 69 1.81 -0.56 0.00
CA GLN A 69 2.18 -1.40 -1.13
C GLN A 69 1.78 -0.84 -2.49
N CYS A 70 0.94 0.20 -2.52
CA CYS A 70 0.44 0.80 -3.75
C CYS A 70 1.51 1.62 -4.45
N ASP A 71 1.35 1.85 -5.75
CA ASP A 71 2.28 2.65 -6.54
C ASP A 71 2.48 4.06 -5.95
N ALA A 72 3.67 4.63 -6.21
CA ALA A 72 3.95 6.01 -5.86
C ALA A 72 3.17 6.94 -6.80
N ASN A 73 2.43 7.90 -6.25
CA ASN A 73 1.78 8.91 -7.07
C ASN A 73 2.83 9.90 -7.60
N PRO A 74 2.88 10.18 -8.91
CA PRO A 74 3.81 11.16 -9.47
C PRO A 74 3.50 12.60 -9.02
N SER A 75 2.32 12.85 -8.45
CA SER A 75 1.81 14.16 -8.03
C SER A 75 1.69 14.34 -6.51
N SER A 76 1.96 13.30 -5.71
CA SER A 76 2.01 13.48 -4.26
C SER A 76 3.36 14.08 -3.91
N ASP A 77 3.32 15.36 -3.54
CA ASP A 77 4.42 16.09 -2.95
C ASP A 77 5.20 15.22 -1.96
N GLN A 78 6.51 15.39 -2.01
CA GLN A 78 7.55 14.81 -1.15
C GLN A 78 7.41 15.22 0.33
N THR A 79 6.21 15.59 0.78
CA THR A 79 5.87 15.96 2.15
C THR A 79 5.50 14.76 3.02
N ASP A 80 5.19 13.61 2.42
CA ASP A 80 5.00 12.35 3.15
C ASP A 80 6.33 11.58 3.19
N SER A 81 7.36 12.21 3.75
CA SER A 81 8.69 11.64 4.05
C SER A 81 8.61 10.58 5.17
N ASN A 82 7.53 9.81 5.22
CA ASN A 82 7.33 8.69 6.11
C ASN A 82 8.06 7.46 5.56
N LYS A 83 9.41 7.52 5.68
CA LYS A 83 10.45 6.50 5.92
C LYS A 83 10.32 5.04 5.45
N MET A 84 9.30 4.61 4.72
CA MET A 84 9.11 3.20 4.35
C MET A 84 8.58 3.02 2.92
N ASP A 85 9.17 3.75 1.98
CA ASP A 85 8.81 3.69 0.56
C ASP A 85 9.29 2.40 -0.14
N MET A 86 9.99 1.52 0.57
CA MET A 86 10.55 0.27 0.03
C MET A 86 9.48 -0.75 -0.40
N PHE A 87 8.25 -0.62 0.07
CA PHE A 87 7.16 -1.55 -0.22
C PHE A 87 6.27 -1.10 -1.38
N ARG A 88 6.49 0.08 -1.96
CA ARG A 88 5.71 0.58 -3.10
C ARG A 88 5.74 -0.36 -4.29
N GLY A 89 4.63 -0.41 -5.02
CA GLY A 89 4.49 -1.24 -6.23
C GLY A 89 4.57 -2.74 -5.99
N THR A 90 4.55 -3.20 -4.72
CA THR A 90 4.58 -4.64 -4.41
C THR A 90 3.21 -5.30 -4.43
N HIS A 91 2.13 -4.51 -4.52
CA HIS A 91 0.75 -4.99 -4.58
C HIS A 91 0.51 -5.99 -5.73
N LYS A 92 -0.59 -6.72 -5.65
CA LYS A 92 -0.99 -7.77 -6.60
C LYS A 92 -2.30 -7.45 -7.34
N CYS A 93 -2.77 -6.21 -7.26
CA CYS A 93 -3.90 -5.72 -8.06
C CYS A 93 -3.68 -5.98 -9.56
N ALA A 94 -4.75 -6.37 -10.25
CA ALA A 94 -4.71 -6.62 -11.69
C ALA A 94 -4.64 -5.30 -12.49
N ALA A 95 -4.24 -5.39 -13.77
CA ALA A 95 -4.08 -4.22 -14.63
C ALA A 95 -5.38 -3.39 -14.87
N THR A 96 -6.56 -3.96 -14.62
CA THR A 96 -7.85 -3.26 -14.72
C THR A 96 -8.31 -2.64 -13.39
N THR A 97 -7.41 -2.61 -12.40
CA THR A 97 -7.68 -2.12 -11.04
C THR A 97 -6.56 -1.21 -10.54
N LYS A 98 -6.91 -0.28 -9.66
CA LYS A 98 -6.00 0.62 -8.93
C LYS A 98 -5.88 0.24 -7.48
N CYS A 99 -4.65 0.28 -6.96
CA CYS A 99 -4.36 0.00 -5.56
C CYS A 99 -4.67 1.22 -4.69
N VAL A 100 -5.40 1.01 -3.59
CA VAL A 100 -5.62 2.01 -2.54
C VAL A 100 -5.21 1.43 -1.19
N ALA A 101 -4.24 2.06 -0.54
CA ALA A 101 -3.70 1.58 0.73
C ALA A 101 -4.68 1.81 1.88
N LYS A 102 -4.76 0.84 2.80
CA LYS A 102 -5.53 0.92 4.03
C LYS A 102 -4.60 1.21 5.21
N ARG A 103 -5.04 2.06 6.13
CA ARG A 103 -4.33 2.41 7.38
C ARG A 103 -4.95 1.70 8.58
N GLY A 104 -4.20 1.59 9.68
CA GLY A 104 -4.61 0.97 10.93
C GLY A 104 -4.62 -0.56 10.90
N LEU A 105 -3.88 -1.16 9.96
CA LEU A 105 -3.85 -2.60 9.73
C LEU A 105 -2.49 -3.23 10.07
N GLY A 106 -1.50 -2.40 10.39
CA GLY A 106 -0.20 -2.84 10.85
C GLY A 106 0.74 -3.28 9.73
N PHE A 107 1.86 -3.87 10.15
CA PHE A 107 2.90 -4.33 9.23
C PHE A 107 2.54 -5.68 8.63
N ARG A 108 1.76 -5.66 7.56
CA ARG A 108 1.33 -6.86 6.83
C ARG A 108 1.12 -6.59 5.36
N THR A 109 1.30 -7.62 4.55
CA THR A 109 0.89 -7.58 3.15
C THR A 109 -0.64 -7.67 3.03
N GLY A 110 -1.20 -7.09 1.97
CA GLY A 110 -2.62 -7.12 1.70
C GLY A 110 -3.42 -6.05 2.45
N ALA A 111 -2.72 -5.08 3.06
CA ALA A 111 -3.30 -3.88 3.67
C ALA A 111 -3.67 -2.82 2.60
N TYR A 112 -4.35 -3.25 1.54
CA TYR A 112 -4.85 -2.40 0.46
C TYR A 112 -6.14 -3.00 -0.11
N ASP A 113 -6.86 -2.23 -0.91
CA ASP A 113 -7.96 -2.69 -1.74
C ASP A 113 -7.67 -2.35 -3.21
N CYS A 114 -8.07 -3.23 -4.12
CA CYS A 114 -7.98 -3.00 -5.56
C CYS A 114 -9.35 -2.52 -6.08
N TYR A 115 -9.47 -1.23 -6.33
CA TYR A 115 -10.66 -0.63 -6.94
C TYR A 115 -10.58 -0.71 -8.46
N CYS A 116 -11.69 -0.71 -9.17
CA CYS A 116 -11.62 -0.64 -10.64
C CYS A 116 -10.98 0.66 -11.12
N GLU A 117 -10.17 0.55 -12.16
CA GLU A 117 -9.70 1.71 -12.92
C GLU A 117 -10.84 2.35 -13.72
N ASP A 118 -10.63 3.60 -14.11
CA ASP A 118 -11.58 4.29 -14.99
C ASP A 118 -11.74 3.50 -16.31
N GLY A 119 -12.95 3.47 -16.84
CA GLY A 119 -13.31 2.61 -17.98
C GLY A 119 -13.54 1.14 -17.64
N TYR A 120 -13.50 0.75 -16.35
CA TYR A 120 -13.85 -0.58 -15.87
C TYR A 120 -14.84 -0.54 -14.69
N TYR A 121 -15.63 -1.60 -14.53
CA TYR A 121 -16.58 -1.78 -13.42
C TYR A 121 -16.42 -3.13 -12.73
N PHE A 122 -16.85 -3.18 -11.48
CA PHE A 122 -16.67 -4.34 -10.61
C PHE A 122 -17.66 -5.47 -11.00
N PRO A 123 -17.20 -6.72 -11.20
CA PRO A 123 -18.05 -7.79 -11.74
C PRO A 123 -19.07 -8.33 -10.73
N HIS A 124 -18.77 -8.28 -9.44
CA HIS A 124 -19.63 -8.84 -8.39
C HIS A 124 -20.56 -7.75 -7.85
N GLY A 125 -21.78 -7.70 -8.37
CA GLY A 125 -22.76 -6.61 -8.17
C GLY A 125 -22.88 -6.03 -6.75
N ASN A 126 -23.83 -6.52 -5.95
CA ASN A 126 -24.28 -5.88 -4.70
C ASN A 126 -23.32 -6.06 -3.51
N VAL A 127 -22.02 -5.88 -3.71
CA VAL A 127 -21.00 -5.92 -2.66
C VAL A 127 -20.49 -4.51 -2.40
N ASP A 128 -20.43 -4.13 -1.13
CA ASP A 128 -19.88 -2.84 -0.67
C ASP A 128 -18.76 -3.13 0.34
N PRO A 129 -17.52 -2.64 0.13
CA PRO A 129 -17.05 -1.87 -1.03
C PRO A 129 -16.95 -2.71 -2.32
N LYS A 130 -17.17 -2.05 -3.47
CA LYS A 130 -16.93 -2.61 -4.82
C LYS A 130 -15.43 -2.68 -5.15
N ALA A 131 -14.69 -3.46 -4.38
CA ALA A 131 -13.26 -3.61 -4.50
C ALA A 131 -12.82 -5.04 -4.17
N PHE A 132 -11.68 -5.46 -4.73
CA PHE A 132 -11.05 -6.70 -4.31
C PHE A 132 -10.21 -6.45 -3.06
N ASN A 133 -10.48 -7.21 -2.00
CA ASN A 133 -9.73 -7.11 -0.75
C ASN A 133 -8.30 -7.61 -0.95
N GLY A 134 -7.31 -6.74 -0.76
CA GLY A 134 -5.90 -7.06 -0.96
C GLY A 134 -5.41 -8.24 -0.13
N THR A 135 -6.00 -8.51 1.04
CA THR A 135 -5.64 -9.69 1.85
C THR A 135 -5.98 -10.99 1.12
N GLU A 136 -7.12 -11.05 0.45
CA GLU A 136 -7.53 -12.23 -0.33
C GLU A 136 -6.70 -12.34 -1.61
N VAL A 137 -6.37 -11.21 -2.25
CA VAL A 137 -5.48 -11.19 -3.42
C VAL A 137 -4.10 -11.76 -3.04
N GLU A 138 -3.45 -11.25 -1.99
CA GLU A 138 -2.14 -11.75 -1.55
C GLU A 138 -2.18 -13.22 -1.17
N LYS A 139 -3.24 -13.65 -0.46
CA LYS A 139 -3.45 -15.05 -0.09
C LYS A 139 -3.53 -15.94 -1.33
N TYR A 140 -4.29 -15.53 -2.33
CA TYR A 140 -4.41 -16.25 -3.59
C TYR A 140 -3.04 -16.42 -4.27
N PHE A 141 -2.28 -15.34 -4.42
CA PHE A 141 -0.93 -15.38 -5.02
C PHE A 141 0.07 -16.20 -4.21
N ARG A 142 -0.06 -16.24 -2.88
CA ARG A 142 0.81 -17.02 -2.00
C ARG A 142 0.64 -18.52 -2.19
N TYR A 143 -0.60 -18.99 -2.31
CA TYR A 143 -0.93 -20.42 -2.40
C TYR A 143 -0.99 -20.93 -3.84
N GLN A 144 -1.34 -20.08 -4.81
CA GLN A 144 -1.51 -20.44 -6.21
C GLN A 144 -0.44 -19.73 -7.07
N LYS A 145 0.79 -20.28 -7.08
CA LYS A 145 1.95 -19.68 -7.76
C LYS A 145 1.81 -19.49 -9.29
N ASN A 146 0.81 -20.09 -9.94
CA ASN A 146 0.68 -20.16 -11.40
C ASN A 146 -0.72 -19.78 -11.93
N LEU A 147 -1.57 -19.07 -11.16
CA LEU A 147 -2.92 -18.78 -11.61
C LEU A 147 -3.16 -17.36 -12.14
N ASP A 148 -4.06 -17.35 -13.11
CA ASP A 148 -4.54 -16.26 -13.93
C ASP A 148 -5.12 -15.11 -13.07
N GLN A 149 -4.67 -13.89 -13.35
CA GLN A 149 -5.14 -12.67 -12.68
C GLN A 149 -6.63 -12.36 -12.93
N THR A 150 -7.26 -13.07 -13.87
CA THR A 150 -8.65 -12.84 -14.29
C THR A 150 -9.67 -12.81 -13.15
N LEU A 151 -9.44 -13.52 -12.04
CA LEU A 151 -10.37 -13.51 -10.90
C LEU A 151 -10.46 -12.15 -10.18
N PHE A 152 -9.42 -11.33 -10.28
CA PHE A 152 -9.35 -10.01 -9.64
C PHE A 152 -9.37 -8.87 -10.65
N MET A 153 -9.88 -9.13 -11.86
CA MET A 153 -10.03 -8.13 -12.91
C MET A 153 -11.42 -7.51 -12.92
N CYS A 154 -11.48 -6.20 -13.13
CA CYS A 154 -12.70 -5.50 -13.48
C CYS A 154 -13.06 -5.67 -14.97
N ILE A 155 -14.34 -5.52 -15.30
CA ILE A 155 -14.87 -5.66 -16.66
C ILE A 155 -14.88 -4.29 -17.34
N LYS A 156 -14.50 -4.25 -18.63
CA LYS A 156 -14.48 -3.00 -19.40
C LYS A 156 -15.89 -2.43 -19.58
N CYS A 157 -16.02 -1.12 -19.43
CA CYS A 157 -17.26 -0.40 -19.72
C CYS A 157 -17.70 -0.55 -21.18
N ALA A 158 -19.00 -0.35 -21.41
CA ALA A 158 -19.54 -0.30 -22.76
C ALA A 158 -18.89 0.85 -23.59
N PRO A 159 -18.81 0.70 -24.92
CA PRO A 159 -18.24 1.74 -25.78
C PRO A 159 -18.92 3.10 -25.60
N GLY A 160 -18.09 4.15 -25.46
CA GLY A 160 -18.55 5.52 -25.28
C GLY A 160 -18.77 5.96 -23.83
N CYS A 161 -18.43 5.13 -22.84
CA CYS A 161 -18.37 5.51 -21.43
C CYS A 161 -16.92 5.75 -20.99
N ASP A 162 -16.67 6.83 -20.25
CA ASP A 162 -15.41 7.02 -19.53
C ASP A 162 -15.42 6.30 -18.16
N THR A 163 -16.58 6.28 -17.49
CA THR A 163 -16.83 5.53 -16.25
C THR A 163 -18.18 4.83 -16.31
N CYS A 164 -18.34 3.71 -15.59
CA CYS A 164 -19.60 2.98 -15.54
C CYS A 164 -19.73 2.19 -14.23
N ASN A 165 -20.97 1.92 -13.83
CA ASN A 165 -21.28 1.10 -12.65
C ASN A 165 -21.59 -0.36 -13.01
N ASP A 166 -21.93 -0.62 -14.26
CA ASP A 166 -22.34 -1.90 -14.81
C ASP A 166 -22.10 -1.93 -16.33
N GLY A 167 -22.54 -3.01 -16.99
CA GLY A 167 -22.43 -3.19 -18.44
C GLY A 167 -23.48 -2.44 -19.27
N SER A 168 -24.21 -1.49 -18.69
CA SER A 168 -25.24 -0.73 -19.41
C SER A 168 -24.59 0.15 -20.49
N PRO A 169 -25.18 0.21 -21.71
CA PRO A 169 -24.60 0.98 -22.81
C PRO A 169 -24.77 2.48 -22.59
N CYS A 170 -23.68 3.27 -22.68
CA CYS A 170 -23.77 4.73 -22.69
C CYS A 170 -24.29 5.29 -24.02
N LEU A 171 -24.00 4.59 -25.12
CA LEU A 171 -24.48 4.97 -26.44
C LEU A 171 -25.70 4.13 -26.82
N TYR A 172 -26.70 4.79 -27.41
CA TYR A 172 -27.83 4.10 -28.00
C TYR A 172 -27.35 3.11 -29.07
N LYS A 173 -27.58 1.81 -28.85
CA LYS A 173 -27.29 0.79 -29.85
C LYS A 173 -28.25 0.97 -31.03
N SER A 174 -27.75 1.52 -32.14
CA SER A 174 -28.58 1.72 -33.33
C SER A 174 -29.16 0.39 -33.80
N SER A 175 -30.47 0.24 -33.67
CA SER A 175 -31.17 -0.92 -34.20
C SER A 175 -31.46 -0.72 -35.69
N GLU A 176 -31.17 -1.71 -36.52
CA GLU A 176 -31.56 -1.70 -37.93
C GLU A 176 -33.09 -1.60 -38.10
N ILE A 177 -33.85 -2.08 -37.11
CA ILE A 177 -35.31 -1.91 -37.05
C ILE A 177 -35.68 -0.45 -36.82
N LEU A 178 -35.02 0.24 -35.89
CA LEU A 178 -35.33 1.66 -35.65
C LEU A 178 -34.94 2.51 -36.85
N ARG A 179 -33.82 2.18 -37.50
CA ARG A 179 -33.36 2.83 -38.74
C ARG A 179 -34.34 2.61 -39.90
N SER A 180 -34.88 1.41 -40.07
CA SER A 180 -35.86 1.14 -41.13
C SER A 180 -37.18 1.89 -40.87
N GLN A 181 -37.66 1.90 -39.62
CA GLN A 181 -38.89 2.61 -39.26
C GLN A 181 -38.76 4.13 -39.44
N ILE A 182 -37.65 4.73 -38.99
CA ILE A 182 -37.39 6.15 -39.23
C ILE A 182 -37.32 6.45 -40.73
N ARG A 183 -36.66 5.59 -41.53
CA ARG A 183 -36.62 5.77 -42.99
C ARG A 183 -38.03 5.73 -43.61
N ILE A 184 -38.88 4.79 -43.19
CA ILE A 184 -40.27 4.69 -43.67
C ILE A 184 -41.05 5.97 -43.32
N ILE A 185 -41.01 6.39 -42.04
CA ILE A 185 -41.71 7.60 -41.56
C ILE A 185 -41.23 8.86 -42.30
N THR A 186 -39.93 8.96 -42.57
CA THR A 186 -39.35 10.11 -43.28
C THR A 186 -39.78 10.14 -44.75
N ILE A 187 -40.00 8.98 -45.38
CA ILE A 187 -40.51 8.88 -46.76
C ILE A 187 -42.00 9.22 -46.81
N THR A 188 -42.81 8.74 -45.86
CA THR A 188 -44.25 9.03 -45.83
C THR A 188 -44.57 10.48 -45.48
N ASN A 189 -43.78 11.15 -44.64
CA ASN A 189 -43.94 12.59 -44.35
C ASN A 189 -43.39 13.53 -45.43
N ARG A 190 -42.67 13.01 -46.44
CA ARG A 190 -42.19 13.79 -47.60
C ARG A 190 -43.13 13.73 -48.82
N ARG A 191 -44.19 12.94 -48.76
CA ARG A 191 -45.29 12.93 -49.74
C ARG A 191 -46.44 13.78 -49.23
#